data_AF-A0A0S8EQZ5-F1
#
_entry.id   AF-A0A0S8EQZ5-F1
#
_cell.length_a   1.000
_cell.length_b   1.000
_cell.length_c   1.000
_cell.angle_alpha   90.00
_cell.angle_beta   90.00
_cell.angle_gamma   90.00
#
_symmetry.space_group_name_H-M   'P 1'
#
loop_
_entity.id
_entity.type
_entity.pdbx_description
1 polymer ?
#
loop_
_entity_poly.entity_id
_entity_poly.type
_entity_poly.pdbx_seq_one_letter_code
_entity_poly.pdbx_strand_id
1 'polypeptide(L)'
;MTAPLTDWLRHPLASIVTGFILTGVLGTAITQHFLDQRAQEALQAQLALDRKKAVQQFSKLNEARKVRAEVLLQALRSSNDDALKTAKQEYEKAYVAWSVERQGMLLLFRDLLAPEDYQLVQARVQESLVEKIVKPIRRCLTASFGHRDDRAAAVRTLEDCRVDELIERSGTCGMALAAAVSDLAAAHSEWASAGQTAETRKRAQDSIHKHCP
;
A
#
# COMPACT_ATOMS: atom_id res chain seq x y z
N MET A 1 43.74 -56.80 -9.14
CA MET A 1 42.89 -56.79 -10.35
C MET A 1 42.17 -55.45 -10.44
N THR A 2 42.85 -54.39 -10.89
CA THR A 2 42.30 -53.03 -11.02
C THR A 2 43.12 -52.31 -12.09
N ALA A 3 42.95 -52.65 -13.36
CA ALA A 3 43.72 -52.07 -14.46
C ALA A 3 42.97 -51.75 -15.78
N PRO A 4 41.65 -51.97 -15.98
CA PRO A 4 41.05 -51.63 -17.28
C PRO A 4 40.58 -50.16 -17.41
N LEU A 5 40.36 -49.44 -16.31
CA LEU A 5 39.81 -48.07 -16.37
C LEU A 5 40.81 -47.01 -16.84
N THR A 6 42.09 -47.17 -16.49
CA THR A 6 43.14 -46.17 -16.78
C THR A 6 43.56 -46.15 -18.24
N ASP A 7 43.52 -47.29 -18.95
CA ASP A 7 43.85 -47.34 -20.39
C ASP A 7 42.70 -46.81 -21.26
N TRP A 8 41.45 -46.92 -20.80
CA TRP A 8 40.28 -46.41 -21.53
C TRP A 8 40.22 -44.88 -21.54
N LEU A 9 40.63 -44.23 -20.44
CA LEU A 9 40.73 -42.77 -20.32
C LEU A 9 41.84 -42.13 -21.19
N ARG A 10 42.86 -42.90 -21.60
CA ARG A 10 43.93 -42.43 -22.48
C ARG A 10 43.54 -42.40 -23.96
N HIS A 11 42.40 -43.00 -24.33
CA HIS A 11 41.93 -42.97 -25.71
C HIS A 11 41.47 -41.54 -26.08
N PRO A 12 41.98 -40.94 -27.16
CA PRO A 12 41.66 -39.56 -27.54
C PRO A 12 40.14 -39.32 -27.75
N LEU A 13 39.42 -40.33 -28.22
CA LEU A 13 37.95 -40.31 -28.34
C LEU A 13 37.25 -40.24 -26.97
N ALA A 14 37.75 -40.95 -25.96
CA ALA A 14 37.16 -40.92 -24.62
C ALA A 14 37.32 -39.52 -23.99
N SER A 15 38.48 -38.87 -24.17
CA SER A 15 38.70 -37.50 -23.70
C SER A 15 37.79 -36.47 -24.38
N ILE A 16 37.55 -36.59 -25.70
CA ILE A 16 36.64 -35.69 -26.44
C ILE A 16 35.20 -35.87 -25.97
N VAL A 17 34.71 -37.11 -25.84
CA VAL A 17 33.34 -37.39 -25.38
C VAL A 17 33.13 -36.90 -23.95
N THR A 18 34.09 -37.16 -23.05
CA THR A 18 34.02 -36.69 -21.66
C THR A 18 34.04 -35.16 -21.59
N GLY A 19 34.86 -34.49 -22.42
CA GLY A 19 34.89 -33.04 -22.54
C GLY A 19 33.58 -32.44 -23.08
N PHE A 20 32.94 -33.10 -24.03
CA PHE A 20 31.65 -32.67 -24.59
C PHE A 20 30.51 -32.85 -23.58
N ILE A 21 30.49 -33.95 -22.83
CA ILE A 21 29.49 -34.18 -21.77
C ILE A 21 29.70 -33.17 -20.63
N LEU A 22 30.94 -32.95 -20.19
CA LEU A 22 31.24 -31.98 -19.13
C LEU A 22 30.88 -30.55 -19.55
N THR A 23 31.27 -30.12 -20.75
CA THR A 23 30.94 -28.76 -21.22
C THR A 23 29.45 -28.59 -21.51
N GLY A 24 28.77 -29.63 -22.00
CA GLY A 24 27.32 -29.64 -22.18
C GLY A 24 26.58 -29.53 -20.85
N VAL A 25 26.86 -30.42 -19.90
CA VAL A 25 26.18 -30.45 -18.59
C VAL A 25 26.50 -29.22 -17.74
N LEU A 26 27.78 -28.83 -17.61
CA LEU A 26 28.13 -27.59 -16.90
C LEU A 26 27.56 -26.37 -17.62
N GLY A 27 27.62 -26.33 -18.95
CA GLY A 27 27.10 -25.22 -19.74
C GLY A 27 25.60 -25.02 -19.53
N THR A 28 24.82 -26.11 -19.58
CA THR A 28 23.38 -26.07 -19.29
C THR A 28 23.10 -25.69 -17.84
N ALA A 29 23.81 -26.26 -16.86
CA ALA A 29 23.60 -25.95 -15.45
C ALA A 29 23.90 -24.47 -15.12
N ILE A 30 25.01 -23.93 -15.64
CA ILE A 30 25.37 -22.51 -15.49
C ILE A 30 24.33 -21.62 -16.18
N THR A 31 23.91 -21.99 -17.39
CA THR A 31 22.88 -21.23 -18.13
C THR A 31 21.55 -21.22 -17.38
N GLN A 32 21.09 -22.36 -16.87
CA GLN A 32 19.89 -22.46 -16.05
C GLN A 32 20.00 -21.59 -14.79
N HIS A 33 21.12 -21.66 -14.08
CA HIS A 33 21.33 -20.84 -12.89
C HIS A 33 21.20 -19.33 -13.18
N PHE A 34 21.79 -18.84 -14.28
CA PHE A 34 21.64 -17.44 -14.69
C PHE A 34 20.23 -17.07 -15.17
N LEU A 35 19.53 -18.00 -15.83
CA LEU A 35 18.13 -17.79 -16.23
C LEU A 35 17.22 -17.70 -15.00
N ASP A 36 17.39 -18.61 -14.05
CA ASP A 36 16.63 -18.62 -12.80
C ASP A 36 16.90 -17.36 -11.98
N GLN A 37 18.16 -16.93 -11.89
CA GLN A 37 18.53 -15.71 -11.20
C GLN A 37 17.87 -14.47 -11.85
N ARG A 38 17.90 -14.35 -13.17
CA ARG A 38 17.24 -13.25 -13.88
C ARG A 38 15.71 -13.28 -13.71
N ALA A 39 15.12 -14.47 -13.72
CA ALA A 39 13.69 -14.62 -13.49
C ALA A 39 13.29 -14.17 -12.07
N GLN A 40 14.10 -14.51 -11.06
CA GLN A 40 13.92 -14.05 -9.69
C GLN A 40 14.07 -12.53 -9.58
N GLU A 41 15.12 -11.94 -10.17
CA GLU A 41 15.33 -10.49 -10.17
C GLU A 41 14.16 -9.74 -10.83
N ALA A 42 13.66 -10.24 -11.97
CA ALA A 42 12.50 -9.68 -12.65
C ALA A 42 11.22 -9.76 -11.80
N LEU A 43 10.99 -10.89 -11.12
CA LEU A 43 9.87 -11.05 -10.20
C LEU A 43 9.95 -10.06 -9.03
N GLN A 44 11.14 -9.90 -8.42
CA GLN A 44 11.34 -8.95 -7.32
C GLN A 44 11.12 -7.50 -7.78
N ALA A 45 11.60 -7.14 -8.96
CA ALA A 45 11.35 -5.82 -9.54
C ALA A 45 9.85 -5.57 -9.77
N GLN A 46 9.13 -6.57 -10.28
CA GLN A 46 7.68 -6.48 -10.48
C GLN A 46 6.93 -6.32 -9.16
N LEU A 47 7.26 -7.12 -8.13
CA LEU A 47 6.65 -6.99 -6.80
C LEU A 47 6.91 -5.61 -6.17
N ALA A 48 8.13 -5.07 -6.32
CA ALA A 48 8.44 -3.73 -5.85
C ALA A 48 7.61 -2.64 -6.57
N LEU A 49 7.38 -2.79 -7.87
CA LEU A 49 6.52 -1.89 -8.64
C LEU A 49 5.05 -1.99 -8.22
N ASP A 50 4.54 -3.19 -8.02
CA ASP A 50 3.15 -3.43 -7.61
C ASP A 50 2.90 -2.86 -6.21
N ARG A 51 3.84 -3.05 -5.28
CA ARG A 51 3.84 -2.40 -3.96
C ARG A 51 3.77 -0.89 -4.07
N LYS A 52 4.66 -0.29 -4.85
CA LYS A 52 4.71 1.17 -5.05
C LYS A 52 3.39 1.68 -5.63
N LYS A 53 2.83 0.98 -6.62
CA LYS A 53 1.56 1.34 -7.25
C LYS A 53 0.40 1.28 -6.25
N ALA A 54 0.32 0.23 -5.44
CA ALA A 54 -0.73 0.10 -4.41
C ALA A 54 -0.67 1.23 -3.38
N VAL A 55 0.52 1.51 -2.84
CA VAL A 55 0.74 2.61 -1.86
C VAL A 55 0.45 3.98 -2.48
N GLN A 56 0.86 4.20 -3.74
CA GLN A 56 0.58 5.45 -4.46
C GLN A 56 -0.92 5.64 -4.71
N GLN A 57 -1.64 4.59 -5.13
CA GLN A 57 -3.09 4.65 -5.36
C GLN A 57 -3.83 4.95 -4.05
N PHE A 58 -3.45 4.30 -2.95
CA PHE A 58 -4.00 4.57 -1.62
C PHE A 58 -3.76 6.00 -1.15
N SER A 59 -2.53 6.48 -1.29
CA SER A 59 -2.19 7.86 -0.91
C SER A 59 -2.95 8.87 -1.75
N LYS A 60 -3.03 8.65 -3.08
CA LYS A 60 -3.75 9.53 -4.02
C LYS A 60 -5.24 9.62 -3.68
N LEU A 61 -5.89 8.50 -3.39
CA LEU A 61 -7.32 8.48 -3.08
C LEU A 61 -7.63 9.14 -1.74
N ASN A 62 -6.79 8.92 -0.72
CA ASN A 62 -6.95 9.58 0.58
C ASN A 62 -6.74 11.10 0.48
N GLU A 63 -5.69 11.54 -0.22
CA GLU A 63 -5.41 12.96 -0.37
C GLU A 63 -6.46 13.65 -1.23
N ALA A 64 -6.90 13.05 -2.34
CA ALA A 64 -7.96 13.61 -3.16
C ALA A 64 -9.23 13.85 -2.34
N ARG A 65 -9.66 12.88 -1.52
CA ARG A 65 -10.83 13.04 -0.65
C ARG A 65 -10.61 14.13 0.40
N LYS A 66 -9.43 14.16 1.04
CA LYS A 66 -9.07 15.17 2.04
C LYS A 66 -9.11 16.58 1.46
N VAL A 67 -8.44 16.82 0.33
CA VAL A 67 -8.43 18.13 -0.35
C VAL A 67 -9.85 18.56 -0.71
N ARG A 68 -10.70 17.65 -1.22
CA ARG A 68 -12.10 18.01 -1.49
C ARG A 68 -12.91 18.32 -0.22
N ALA A 69 -12.60 17.68 0.90
CA ALA A 69 -13.19 18.00 2.20
C ALA A 69 -12.78 19.41 2.66
N GLU A 70 -11.50 19.76 2.52
CA GLU A 70 -10.97 21.10 2.85
C GLU A 70 -11.61 22.19 1.98
N VAL A 71 -11.73 21.94 0.68
CA VAL A 71 -12.39 22.88 -0.26
C VAL A 71 -13.87 23.07 0.13
N LEU A 72 -14.58 21.98 0.45
CA LEU A 72 -15.97 22.09 0.93
C LEU A 72 -16.05 22.83 2.27
N LEU A 73 -15.14 22.57 3.20
CA LEU A 73 -15.07 23.27 4.48
C LEU A 73 -14.87 24.78 4.29
N GLN A 74 -13.94 25.17 3.41
CA GLN A 74 -13.72 26.57 3.07
C GLN A 74 -14.95 27.20 2.42
N ALA A 75 -15.61 26.48 1.50
CA ALA A 75 -16.82 26.96 0.85
C ALA A 75 -17.98 27.15 1.84
N LEU A 76 -18.17 26.23 2.79
CA LEU A 76 -19.17 26.33 3.87
C LEU A 76 -18.92 27.52 4.79
N ARG A 77 -17.65 27.89 4.99
CA ARG A 77 -17.26 29.08 5.76
C ARG A 77 -17.43 30.38 4.98
N SER A 78 -17.49 30.31 3.65
CA SER A 78 -17.66 31.45 2.76
C SER A 78 -19.16 31.76 2.51
N SER A 79 -19.45 32.94 1.96
CA SER A 79 -20.82 33.33 1.54
C SER A 79 -21.04 33.17 0.03
N ASN A 80 -20.37 32.21 -0.62
CA ASN A 80 -20.50 31.98 -2.06
C ASN A 80 -21.25 30.67 -2.34
N ASP A 81 -22.55 30.79 -2.63
CA ASP A 81 -23.46 29.66 -2.85
C ASP A 81 -23.09 28.79 -4.06
N ASP A 82 -22.59 29.39 -5.13
CA ASP A 82 -22.21 28.66 -6.33
C ASP A 82 -20.95 27.83 -6.08
N ALA A 83 -19.94 28.43 -5.43
CA ALA A 83 -18.75 27.72 -4.99
C ALA A 83 -19.10 26.57 -4.02
N LEU A 84 -20.07 26.79 -3.13
CA LEU A 84 -20.53 25.79 -2.17
C LEU A 84 -21.18 24.58 -2.86
N LYS A 85 -22.06 24.80 -3.84
CA LYS A 85 -22.69 23.70 -4.61
C LYS A 85 -21.65 22.87 -5.35
N THR A 86 -20.72 23.52 -6.05
CA THR A 86 -19.63 22.83 -6.77
C THR A 86 -18.73 22.06 -5.82
N ALA A 87 -18.31 22.67 -4.70
CA ALA A 87 -17.45 22.01 -3.72
C ALA A 87 -18.13 20.77 -3.11
N LYS A 88 -19.44 20.83 -2.84
CA LYS A 88 -20.20 19.68 -2.34
C LYS A 88 -20.22 18.53 -3.35
N GLN A 89 -20.51 18.83 -4.61
CA GLN A 89 -20.55 17.81 -5.66
C GLN A 89 -19.20 17.12 -5.82
N GLU A 90 -18.10 17.89 -5.85
CA GLU A 90 -16.75 17.34 -5.96
C GLU A 90 -16.34 16.52 -4.73
N TYR A 91 -16.75 16.94 -3.54
CA TYR A 91 -16.55 16.16 -2.31
C TYR A 91 -17.29 14.82 -2.34
N GLU A 92 -18.58 14.80 -2.66
CA GLU A 92 -19.35 13.56 -2.73
C GLU A 92 -18.79 12.62 -3.82
N LYS A 93 -18.40 13.16 -4.98
CA LYS A 93 -17.73 12.37 -6.04
C LYS A 93 -16.43 11.74 -5.54
N ALA A 94 -15.59 12.50 -4.85
CA ALA A 94 -14.35 11.98 -4.28
C ALA A 94 -14.60 10.94 -3.17
N TYR A 95 -15.63 11.14 -2.34
CA TYR A 95 -16.03 10.17 -1.32
C TYR A 95 -16.50 8.85 -1.93
N VAL A 96 -17.37 8.90 -2.95
CA VAL A 96 -17.86 7.70 -3.66
C VAL A 96 -16.69 6.95 -4.30
N ALA A 97 -15.83 7.66 -5.04
CA ALA A 97 -14.65 7.06 -5.66
C ALA A 97 -13.75 6.38 -4.62
N TRP A 98 -13.43 7.07 -3.53
CA TRP A 98 -12.65 6.50 -2.43
C TRP A 98 -13.32 5.26 -1.83
N SER A 99 -14.63 5.29 -1.62
CA SER A 99 -15.38 4.17 -1.02
C SER A 99 -15.37 2.92 -1.90
N VAL A 100 -15.50 3.08 -3.22
CA VAL A 100 -15.48 1.98 -4.20
C VAL A 100 -14.06 1.41 -4.32
N GLU A 101 -13.08 2.27 -4.55
CA GLU A 101 -11.69 1.88 -4.79
C GLU A 101 -11.02 1.26 -3.55
N ARG A 102 -11.45 1.64 -2.34
CA ARG A 102 -10.90 1.12 -1.08
C ARG A 102 -10.92 -0.40 -0.98
N GLN A 103 -11.98 -1.06 -1.45
CA GLN A 103 -12.04 -2.52 -1.40
C GLN A 103 -11.00 -3.17 -2.32
N GLY A 104 -10.82 -2.62 -3.53
CA GLY A 104 -9.77 -3.07 -4.44
C GLY A 104 -8.38 -2.88 -3.85
N MET A 105 -8.13 -1.77 -3.16
CA MET A 105 -6.85 -1.53 -2.48
C MET A 105 -6.59 -2.50 -1.33
N LEU A 106 -7.61 -2.86 -0.54
CA LEU A 106 -7.46 -3.85 0.52
C LEU A 106 -7.12 -5.24 -0.04
N LEU A 107 -7.68 -5.62 -1.20
CA LEU A 107 -7.30 -6.86 -1.89
C LEU A 107 -5.84 -6.83 -2.34
N LEU A 108 -5.37 -5.70 -2.90
CA LEU A 108 -3.95 -5.54 -3.24
C LEU A 108 -3.07 -5.65 -1.99
N PHE A 109 -3.47 -5.06 -0.86
CA PHE A 109 -2.70 -5.18 0.38
C PHE A 109 -2.64 -6.62 0.90
N ARG A 110 -3.72 -7.38 0.77
CA ARG A 110 -3.75 -8.81 1.14
C ARG A 110 -2.70 -9.61 0.36
N ASP A 111 -2.54 -9.30 -0.92
CA ASP A 111 -1.60 -10.03 -1.79
C ASP A 111 -0.14 -9.58 -1.56
N LEU A 112 0.09 -8.44 -0.90
CA LEU A 112 1.40 -7.86 -0.64
C LEU A 112 1.93 -8.09 0.78
N LEU A 113 1.07 -8.47 1.72
CA LEU A 113 1.37 -8.53 3.15
C LEU A 113 1.22 -9.95 3.68
N ALA A 114 1.97 -10.29 4.73
CA ALA A 114 1.69 -11.49 5.51
C ALA A 114 0.27 -11.41 6.13
N PRO A 115 -0.42 -12.54 6.36
CA PRO A 115 -1.80 -12.54 6.85
C PRO A 115 -2.05 -11.72 8.12
N GLU A 116 -1.11 -11.80 9.08
CA GLU A 116 -1.17 -11.06 10.35
C GLU A 116 -1.08 -9.54 10.14
N ASP A 117 -0.17 -9.13 9.26
CA ASP A 117 0.08 -7.72 8.93
C ASP A 117 -1.07 -7.14 8.11
N TYR A 118 -1.66 -7.93 7.21
CA TYR A 118 -2.87 -7.57 6.49
C TYR A 118 -4.04 -7.33 7.46
N GLN A 119 -4.28 -8.24 8.42
CA GLN A 119 -5.36 -8.08 9.40
C GLN A 119 -5.18 -6.81 10.23
N LEU A 120 -3.96 -6.51 10.67
CA LEU A 120 -3.63 -5.27 11.37
C LEU A 120 -4.00 -4.04 10.52
N VAL A 121 -3.53 -3.97 9.27
CA VAL A 121 -3.79 -2.84 8.37
C VAL A 121 -5.27 -2.72 8.06
N GLN A 122 -5.95 -3.83 7.73
CA GLN A 122 -7.37 -3.86 7.40
C GLN A 122 -8.23 -3.34 8.55
N ALA A 123 -7.97 -3.82 9.78
CA ALA A 123 -8.67 -3.36 10.98
C ALA A 123 -8.49 -1.86 11.18
N ARG A 124 -7.28 -1.34 10.99
CA ARG A 124 -6.98 0.10 11.15
C ARG A 124 -7.59 0.98 10.07
N VAL A 125 -7.63 0.51 8.82
CA VAL A 125 -8.37 1.18 7.75
C VAL A 125 -9.86 1.24 8.12
N GLN A 126 -10.45 0.14 8.57
CA GLN A 126 -11.89 0.09 8.85
C GLN A 126 -12.24 0.87 10.13
N GLU A 127 -11.67 0.52 11.27
CA GLU A 127 -12.07 1.04 12.57
C GLU A 127 -11.60 2.47 12.80
N SER A 128 -10.33 2.77 12.47
CA SER A 128 -9.77 4.11 12.73
C SER A 128 -10.05 5.06 11.58
N LEU A 129 -9.59 4.74 10.37
CA LEU A 129 -9.74 5.67 9.25
C LEU A 129 -11.21 5.81 8.84
N VAL A 130 -11.94 4.73 8.61
CA VAL A 130 -13.32 4.83 8.07
C VAL A 130 -14.32 5.22 9.15
N GLU A 131 -14.42 4.44 10.23
CA GLU A 131 -15.47 4.62 11.24
C GLU A 131 -15.23 5.86 12.12
N LYS A 132 -14.01 6.07 12.61
CA LYS A 132 -13.71 7.15 13.56
C LYS A 132 -13.31 8.48 12.93
N ILE A 133 -12.89 8.50 11.67
CA ILE A 133 -12.40 9.73 11.01
C ILE A 133 -13.26 10.11 9.81
N VAL A 134 -13.30 9.29 8.76
CA VAL A 134 -13.93 9.64 7.48
C VAL A 134 -15.44 9.80 7.60
N LYS A 135 -16.14 8.88 8.29
CA LYS A 135 -17.59 8.98 8.49
C LYS A 135 -17.98 10.22 9.31
N PRO A 136 -17.32 10.56 10.43
CA PRO A 136 -17.56 11.82 11.13
C PRO A 136 -17.35 13.05 10.26
N ILE A 137 -16.27 13.15 9.49
CA ILE A 137 -16.05 14.28 8.56
C ILE A 137 -17.25 14.44 7.63
N ARG A 138 -17.68 13.34 6.99
CA ARG A 138 -18.82 13.38 6.07
C ARG A 138 -20.07 13.86 6.76
N ARG A 139 -20.41 13.28 7.91
CA ARG A 139 -21.60 13.64 8.68
C ARG A 139 -21.60 15.13 9.02
N CYS A 140 -20.48 15.66 9.47
CA CYS A 140 -20.33 17.06 9.86
C CYS A 140 -20.45 18.01 8.67
N LEU A 141 -19.79 17.72 7.55
CA LEU A 141 -19.89 18.53 6.33
C LEU A 141 -21.31 18.48 5.73
N THR A 142 -21.96 17.32 5.74
CA THR A 142 -23.35 17.17 5.28
C THR A 142 -24.33 17.92 6.19
N ALA A 143 -24.18 17.81 7.51
CA ALA A 143 -25.04 18.50 8.48
C ALA A 143 -24.89 20.03 8.36
N SER A 144 -23.65 20.53 8.29
CA SER A 144 -23.36 21.95 8.10
C SER A 144 -23.97 22.48 6.79
N PHE A 145 -23.87 21.71 5.68
CA PHE A 145 -24.53 22.07 4.42
C PHE A 145 -26.07 22.12 4.54
N GLY A 146 -26.67 21.29 5.41
CA GLY A 146 -28.11 21.36 5.71
C GLY A 146 -28.54 22.70 6.30
N HIS A 147 -27.61 23.44 6.90
CA HIS A 147 -27.79 24.80 7.42
C HIS A 147 -27.29 25.88 6.46
N ARG A 148 -27.17 25.62 5.14
CA ARG A 148 -26.63 26.60 4.19
C ARG A 148 -27.35 27.97 4.20
N ASP A 149 -28.63 27.98 4.53
CA ASP A 149 -29.43 29.22 4.59
C ASP A 149 -29.25 29.97 5.94
N ASP A 150 -28.60 29.34 6.94
CA ASP A 150 -28.21 29.91 8.24
C ASP A 150 -26.72 29.67 8.49
N ARG A 151 -25.89 30.63 8.05
CA ARG A 151 -24.43 30.56 8.19
C ARG A 151 -23.97 30.36 9.63
N ALA A 152 -24.65 30.95 10.61
CA ALA A 152 -24.26 30.82 12.01
C ALA A 152 -24.51 29.39 12.53
N ALA A 153 -25.62 28.75 12.14
CA ALA A 153 -25.85 27.34 12.42
C ALA A 153 -24.87 26.42 11.67
N ALA A 154 -24.56 26.73 10.40
CA ALA A 154 -23.59 25.96 9.62
C ALA A 154 -22.19 25.97 10.24
N VAL A 155 -21.70 27.15 10.66
CA VAL A 155 -20.38 27.30 11.30
C VAL A 155 -20.34 26.62 12.67
N ARG A 156 -21.34 26.84 13.53
CA ARG A 156 -21.42 26.16 14.84
C ARG A 156 -21.37 24.63 14.69
N THR A 157 -22.09 24.08 13.71
CA THR A 157 -22.05 22.64 13.41
C THR A 157 -20.64 22.14 13.09
N LEU A 158 -19.84 22.93 12.35
CA LEU A 158 -18.46 22.56 11.99
C LEU A 158 -17.52 22.61 13.21
N GLU A 159 -17.71 23.61 14.08
CA GLU A 159 -16.94 23.80 15.32
C GLU A 159 -17.25 22.69 16.34
N ASP A 160 -18.53 22.40 16.60
CA ASP A 160 -18.97 21.34 17.51
C ASP A 160 -18.43 19.96 17.08
N CYS A 161 -18.32 19.76 15.76
CA CYS A 161 -17.75 18.57 15.16
C CYS A 161 -16.22 18.49 15.19
N ARG A 162 -15.52 19.61 15.47
CA ARG A 162 -14.06 19.74 15.34
C ARG A 162 -13.56 19.26 13.97
N VAL A 163 -14.24 19.69 12.91
CA VAL A 163 -14.03 19.15 11.55
C VAL A 163 -12.61 19.37 11.02
N ASP A 164 -11.95 20.48 11.36
CA ASP A 164 -10.56 20.75 10.96
C ASP A 164 -9.62 19.67 11.48
N GLU A 165 -9.75 19.32 12.77
CA GLU A 165 -8.93 18.29 13.40
C GLU A 165 -9.18 16.91 12.80
N LEU A 166 -10.42 16.59 12.46
CA LEU A 166 -10.76 15.33 11.81
C LEU A 166 -10.12 15.25 10.41
N ILE A 167 -10.18 16.33 9.62
CA ILE A 167 -9.58 16.39 8.29
C ILE A 167 -8.05 16.27 8.37
N GLU A 168 -7.40 17.00 9.29
CA GLU A 168 -5.96 16.89 9.52
C GLU A 168 -5.57 15.46 9.92
N ARG A 169 -6.27 14.90 10.91
CA ARG A 169 -6.06 13.53 11.40
C ARG A 169 -6.28 12.50 10.31
N SER A 170 -7.21 12.76 9.38
CA SER A 170 -7.40 11.90 8.23
C SER A 170 -6.18 11.85 7.32
N GLY A 171 -5.48 12.96 7.13
CA GLY A 171 -4.24 13.03 6.36
C GLY A 171 -3.11 12.28 7.06
N THR A 172 -2.90 12.56 8.35
CA THR A 172 -1.83 11.91 9.13
C THR A 172 -2.05 10.40 9.25
N CYS A 173 -3.29 9.96 9.48
CA CYS A 173 -3.62 8.55 9.54
C CYS A 173 -3.45 7.86 8.17
N GLY A 174 -3.91 8.51 7.09
CA GLY A 174 -3.72 8.01 5.73
C GLY A 174 -2.24 7.81 5.38
N MET A 175 -1.39 8.77 5.71
CA MET A 175 0.06 8.65 5.48
C MET A 175 0.71 7.56 6.35
N ALA A 176 0.34 7.46 7.63
CA ALA A 176 0.87 6.43 8.51
C ALA A 176 0.51 5.01 8.03
N LEU A 177 -0.71 4.81 7.56
CA LEU A 177 -1.14 3.54 6.95
C LEU A 177 -0.40 3.24 5.65
N ALA A 178 -0.22 4.24 4.77
CA ALA A 178 0.52 4.08 3.52
C ALA A 178 1.98 3.67 3.77
N ALA A 179 2.64 4.32 4.73
CA ALA A 179 4.00 4.00 5.14
C ALA A 179 4.09 2.58 5.75
N ALA A 180 3.18 2.24 6.66
CA ALA A 180 3.14 0.91 7.27
C ALA A 180 2.98 -0.20 6.22
N VAL A 181 2.06 -0.04 5.24
CA VAL A 181 1.92 -1.01 4.15
C VAL A 181 3.20 -1.12 3.34
N SER A 182 3.84 0.00 3.01
CA SER A 182 5.11 0.01 2.28
C SER A 182 6.19 -0.78 3.01
N ASP A 183 6.36 -0.51 4.31
CA ASP A 183 7.41 -1.10 5.14
C ASP A 183 7.16 -2.60 5.38
N LEU A 184 5.93 -2.97 5.75
CA LEU A 184 5.53 -4.35 5.98
C LEU A 184 5.66 -5.20 4.71
N ALA A 185 5.25 -4.66 3.55
CA ALA A 185 5.40 -5.35 2.28
C ALA A 185 6.87 -5.49 1.85
N ALA A 186 7.78 -4.63 2.34
CA ALA A 186 9.22 -4.80 2.14
C ALA A 186 9.77 -5.93 3.01
N ALA A 187 9.35 -5.95 4.28
CA ALA A 187 9.75 -6.95 5.25
C ALA A 187 9.19 -8.35 4.96
N HIS A 188 8.17 -8.47 4.11
CA HIS A 188 7.63 -9.76 3.68
C HIS A 188 8.49 -10.49 2.62
N SER A 189 9.48 -9.82 2.02
CA SER A 189 10.39 -10.49 1.07
C SER A 189 11.19 -11.61 1.74
N GLU A 190 11.40 -12.73 1.03
CA GLU A 190 12.04 -13.98 1.51
C GLU A 190 13.44 -13.82 2.14
N TRP A 191 14.02 -12.63 2.04
CA TRP A 191 15.38 -12.28 2.46
C TRP A 191 15.43 -11.53 3.79
N ALA A 192 14.29 -11.17 4.37
CA ALA A 192 14.24 -10.49 5.67
C ALA A 192 14.50 -11.48 6.81
N SER A 193 15.44 -11.15 7.69
CA SER A 193 15.64 -11.91 8.94
C SER A 193 14.42 -11.77 9.86
N ALA A 194 14.05 -12.84 10.58
CA ALA A 194 12.90 -12.83 11.48
C ALA A 194 12.93 -11.67 12.51
N GLY A 195 14.12 -11.27 12.97
CA GLY A 195 14.30 -10.12 13.86
C GLY A 195 13.94 -8.78 13.21
N GLN A 196 14.35 -8.56 11.96
CA GLN A 196 14.03 -7.33 11.21
C GLN A 196 12.54 -7.23 10.89
N THR A 197 11.88 -8.36 10.61
CA THR A 197 10.43 -8.40 10.37
C THR A 197 9.66 -8.02 11.64
N ALA A 198 10.04 -8.55 12.80
CA ALA A 198 9.39 -8.23 14.08
C ALA A 198 9.55 -6.75 14.47
N GLU A 199 10.75 -6.17 14.29
CA GLU A 199 10.99 -4.76 14.58
C GLU A 199 10.22 -3.84 13.62
N THR A 200 10.17 -4.18 12.34
CA THR A 200 9.40 -3.42 11.34
C THR A 200 7.90 -3.46 11.65
N ARG A 201 7.38 -4.63 12.02
CA ARG A 201 5.99 -4.78 12.47
C ARG A 201 5.67 -3.91 13.68
N LYS A 202 6.54 -3.94 14.70
CA LYS A 202 6.35 -3.12 15.89
C LYS A 202 6.33 -1.63 15.56
N ARG A 203 7.30 -1.15 14.75
CA ARG A 203 7.34 0.26 14.32
C ARG A 203 6.10 0.66 13.52
N ALA A 204 5.64 -0.20 12.61
CA ALA A 204 4.42 0.03 11.84
C ALA A 204 3.20 0.13 12.75
N GLN A 205 3.07 -0.79 13.71
CA GLN A 205 1.99 -0.80 14.69
C GLN A 205 2.00 0.44 15.58
N ASP A 206 3.16 0.83 16.10
CA ASP A 206 3.33 2.01 16.95
C ASP A 206 2.99 3.30 16.17
N SER A 207 3.46 3.40 14.93
CA SER A 207 3.17 4.53 14.04
C SER A 207 1.67 4.62 13.72
N ILE A 208 1.03 3.51 13.34
CA ILE A 208 -0.41 3.49 13.09
C ILE A 208 -1.16 3.84 14.37
N HIS A 209 -0.82 3.26 15.52
CA HIS A 209 -1.50 3.53 16.78
C HIS A 209 -1.44 5.01 17.17
N LYS A 210 -0.27 5.65 16.97
CA LYS A 210 -0.07 7.07 17.25
C LYS A 210 -0.91 7.97 16.36
N HIS A 211 -1.07 7.63 15.08
CA HIS A 211 -1.68 8.52 14.07
C HIS A 211 -3.12 8.13 13.68
N CYS A 212 -3.56 6.92 14.01
CA CYS A 212 -4.87 6.34 13.73
C CYS A 212 -5.47 5.73 15.01
N PRO A 213 -5.94 6.54 15.97
CA PRO A 213 -6.58 6.07 17.19
C PRO A 213 -7.92 5.36 16.95
#